data_AF-A0A2V8P5A0-F1
#
_entry.id   AF-A0A2V8P5A0-F1
#
_cell.length_a   1.000
_cell.length_b   1.000
_cell.length_c   1.000
_cell.angle_alpha   90.00
_cell.angle_beta   90.00
_cell.angle_gamma   90.00
#
_symmetry.space_group_name_H-M   'P 1'
#
loop_
_entity.id
_entity.type
_entity.pdbx_description
1 polymer ?
#
loop_
_entity_poly.entity_id
_entity_poly.type
_entity_poly.pdbx_seq_one_letter_code
_entity_poly.pdbx_strand_id
1 'polypeptide(L)'
;MLSWEQLWNEGLNDTYRAMYALAHRIAPAKGIGWHIWHNNSFSPFYRAEQDYAEFSKYSDFLKVVMYNNCGGPRLAQYVRNVHTTLFADLAPGQVLDFTYGVQQYHEQSLDRIPKEGLSADYVLRETKRALAGVAPHVKIWPGIDIDIPTGANDKKTQPDDVYQAVKAAFQGGAHGVLLSRKYSEMKLANLRAAGRAIRELKTS
;
A
#
# COMPACT_ATOMS: atom_id res chain seq x y z
N MET A 1 25.11 -6.74 -7.16
CA MET A 1 23.82 -7.02 -6.47
C MET A 1 22.71 -6.16 -7.06
N LEU A 2 22.83 -4.83 -7.08
CA LEU A 2 21.81 -3.94 -7.65
C LEU A 2 21.48 -4.19 -9.13
N SER A 3 22.47 -4.47 -9.99
CA SER A 3 22.20 -4.79 -11.40
C SER A 3 21.45 -6.10 -11.63
N TRP A 4 21.55 -7.06 -10.69
CA TRP A 4 20.80 -8.31 -10.75
C TRP A 4 19.34 -8.09 -10.34
N GLU A 5 19.11 -7.32 -9.27
CA GLU A 5 17.76 -6.89 -8.87
C GLU A 5 17.08 -6.09 -9.98
N GLN A 6 17.82 -5.18 -10.64
CA GLN A 6 17.33 -4.44 -11.78
C GLN A 6 16.92 -5.37 -12.93
N LEU A 7 17.77 -6.34 -13.31
CA LEU A 7 17.45 -7.32 -14.36
C LEU A 7 16.19 -8.13 -14.02
N TRP A 8 16.05 -8.56 -12.77
CA TRP A 8 14.88 -9.29 -12.31
C TRP A 8 13.60 -8.46 -12.43
N ASN A 9 13.64 -7.21 -11.98
CA ASN A 9 12.52 -6.28 -12.08
C ASN A 9 12.16 -5.94 -13.53
N GLU A 10 13.16 -5.75 -14.39
CA GLU A 10 12.95 -5.51 -15.83
C GLU A 10 12.29 -6.71 -16.51
N GLY A 11 12.74 -7.94 -16.22
CA GLY A 11 12.12 -9.15 -16.76
C GLY A 11 10.67 -9.35 -16.29
N LEU A 12 10.36 -8.98 -15.04
CA LEU A 12 8.98 -8.94 -14.56
C LEU A 12 8.14 -7.90 -15.33
N ASN A 13 8.68 -6.70 -15.52
CA ASN A 13 8.00 -5.63 -16.25
C ASN A 13 7.78 -5.99 -17.73
N ASP A 14 8.70 -6.70 -18.38
CA ASP A 14 8.50 -7.25 -19.73
C ASP A 14 7.33 -8.23 -19.79
N THR A 15 7.20 -9.08 -18.77
CA THR A 15 6.06 -10.00 -18.65
C THR A 15 4.75 -9.21 -18.52
N TYR A 16 4.74 -8.16 -17.69
CA TYR A 16 3.57 -7.27 -17.54
C TYR A 16 3.20 -6.56 -18.84
N ARG A 17 4.19 -6.03 -19.58
CA ARG A 17 3.99 -5.43 -20.91
C ARG A 17 3.37 -6.43 -21.90
N ALA A 18 3.89 -7.64 -21.96
CA ALA A 18 3.36 -8.70 -22.83
C ALA A 18 1.93 -9.10 -22.48
N MET A 19 1.64 -9.24 -21.17
CA MET A 19 0.29 -9.53 -20.67
C MET A 19 -0.69 -8.40 -20.98
N TYR A 20 -0.28 -7.14 -20.79
CA TYR A 20 -1.10 -5.97 -21.10
C TYR A 20 -1.47 -5.91 -22.59
N ALA A 21 -0.49 -6.06 -23.47
CA ALA A 21 -0.71 -6.07 -24.92
C ALA A 21 -1.64 -7.21 -25.34
N LEU A 22 -1.45 -8.41 -24.78
CA LEU A 22 -2.31 -9.55 -25.07
C LEU A 22 -3.74 -9.35 -24.58
N ALA A 23 -3.92 -8.85 -23.36
CA ALA A 23 -5.24 -8.57 -22.79
C ALA A 23 -6.02 -7.57 -23.65
N HIS A 24 -5.36 -6.49 -24.09
CA HIS A 24 -5.98 -5.47 -24.94
C HIS A 24 -6.27 -5.96 -26.36
N ARG A 25 -5.49 -6.91 -26.87
CA ARG A 25 -5.77 -7.53 -28.17
C ARG A 25 -7.00 -8.44 -28.13
N ILE A 26 -7.22 -9.15 -27.01
CA ILE A 26 -8.30 -10.14 -26.88
C ILE A 26 -9.60 -9.50 -26.38
N ALA A 27 -9.51 -8.63 -25.37
CA ALA A 27 -10.67 -8.08 -24.69
C ALA A 27 -10.36 -6.67 -24.15
N PRO A 28 -10.24 -5.64 -25.02
CA PRO A 28 -9.83 -4.29 -24.62
C PRO A 28 -10.78 -3.60 -23.62
N ALA A 29 -12.03 -4.06 -23.51
CA ALA A 29 -12.96 -3.56 -22.50
C ALA A 29 -12.69 -4.08 -21.08
N LYS A 30 -11.85 -5.11 -20.92
CA LYS A 30 -11.49 -5.70 -19.63
C LYS A 30 -10.11 -5.18 -19.21
N GLY A 31 -10.10 -4.25 -18.26
CA GLY A 31 -8.85 -3.68 -17.77
C GLY A 31 -7.96 -4.71 -17.05
N ILE A 32 -6.66 -4.47 -17.10
CA ILE A 32 -5.60 -5.22 -16.41
C ILE A 32 -4.77 -4.28 -15.54
N GLY A 33 -4.25 -4.81 -14.44
CA GLY A 33 -3.51 -4.00 -13.49
C GLY A 33 -2.67 -4.83 -12.53
N TRP A 34 -1.79 -4.15 -11.81
CA TRP A 34 -0.73 -4.79 -11.04
C TRP A 34 -0.86 -4.54 -9.55
N HIS A 35 -0.35 -5.50 -8.77
CA HIS A 35 -0.28 -5.41 -7.33
C HIS A 35 1.06 -4.80 -6.92
N ILE A 36 1.03 -3.60 -6.32
CA ILE A 36 2.21 -2.99 -5.73
C ILE A 36 2.26 -3.40 -4.26
N TRP A 37 3.27 -4.20 -3.91
CA TRP A 37 3.34 -4.83 -2.60
C TRP A 37 3.51 -3.80 -1.47
N HIS A 38 3.04 -4.16 -0.28
CA HIS A 38 2.98 -3.27 0.88
C HIS A 38 4.35 -2.76 1.35
N ASN A 39 5.45 -3.43 0.98
CA ASN A 39 6.81 -2.97 1.24
C ASN A 39 7.04 -1.56 0.66
N ASN A 40 6.25 -1.15 -0.32
CA ASN A 40 6.17 0.21 -0.83
C ASN A 40 5.92 1.26 0.27
N SER A 41 5.36 0.87 1.41
CA SER A 41 5.04 1.78 2.51
C SER A 41 6.24 2.08 3.39
N PHE A 42 7.25 1.22 3.42
CA PHE A 42 8.34 1.33 4.42
C PHE A 42 9.74 1.07 3.87
N SER A 43 9.92 0.33 2.77
CA SER A 43 11.22 0.19 2.12
C SER A 43 11.44 1.26 1.03
N PRO A 44 12.39 2.19 1.21
CA PRO A 44 12.69 3.19 0.19
C PRO A 44 13.21 2.57 -1.10
N PHE A 45 14.03 1.51 -0.98
CA PHE A 45 14.60 0.80 -2.13
C PHE A 45 13.51 0.13 -2.96
N TYR A 46 12.58 -0.59 -2.31
CA TYR A 46 11.47 -1.22 -3.03
C TYR A 46 10.61 -0.15 -3.70
N ARG A 47 10.24 0.93 -2.98
CA ARG A 47 9.44 2.02 -3.55
C ARG A 47 10.11 2.67 -4.76
N ALA A 48 11.44 2.86 -4.73
CA ALA A 48 12.19 3.43 -5.85
C ALA A 48 12.12 2.59 -7.12
N GLU A 49 11.96 1.27 -6.99
CA GLU A 49 11.78 0.35 -8.12
C GLU A 49 10.34 0.36 -8.67
N GLN A 50 9.38 0.90 -7.91
CA GLN A 50 7.98 0.98 -8.33
C GLN A 50 7.68 2.29 -9.06
N ASP A 51 8.29 2.50 -10.23
CA ASP A 51 8.04 3.69 -11.04
C ASP A 51 6.63 3.67 -11.65
N TYR A 52 5.74 4.46 -11.06
CA TYR A 52 4.35 4.56 -11.48
C TYR A 52 4.18 5.16 -12.88
N ALA A 53 5.12 6.00 -13.34
CA ALA A 53 5.10 6.53 -14.69
C ALA A 53 5.43 5.43 -15.71
N GLU A 54 6.38 4.54 -15.38
CA GLU A 54 6.69 3.37 -16.21
C GLU A 54 5.52 2.38 -16.22
N PHE A 55 4.97 2.02 -15.04
CA PHE A 55 3.80 1.16 -14.94
C PHE A 55 2.62 1.65 -15.78
N SER A 56 2.45 2.97 -15.89
CA SER A 56 1.35 3.58 -16.63
C SER A 56 1.34 3.22 -18.12
N LYS A 57 2.48 2.81 -18.69
CA LYS A 57 2.58 2.40 -20.10
C LYS A 57 1.91 1.05 -20.38
N TYR A 58 1.66 0.25 -19.33
CA TYR A 58 1.13 -1.11 -19.44
C TYR A 58 0.15 -1.45 -18.31
N SER A 59 -0.66 -0.48 -17.88
CA SER A 59 -1.66 -0.67 -16.81
C SER A 59 -2.93 0.14 -17.09
N ASP A 60 -4.09 -0.45 -16.85
CA ASP A 60 -5.35 0.30 -16.70
C ASP A 60 -5.60 0.71 -15.24
N PHE A 61 -5.02 -0.05 -14.31
CA PHE A 61 -5.11 0.26 -12.89
C PHE A 61 -3.92 -0.29 -12.10
N LEU A 62 -3.65 0.31 -10.94
CA LEU A 62 -2.73 -0.22 -9.95
C LEU A 62 -3.46 -0.47 -8.62
N LYS A 63 -3.28 -1.67 -8.07
CA LYS A 63 -3.61 -1.97 -6.68
C LYS A 63 -2.41 -1.64 -5.82
N VAL A 64 -2.37 -0.42 -5.29
CA VAL A 64 -1.32 0.01 -4.35
C VAL A 64 -1.70 -0.43 -2.95
N VAL A 65 -0.89 -1.26 -2.32
CA VAL A 65 -1.23 -1.84 -1.02
C VAL A 65 -0.95 -0.88 0.13
N MET A 66 -2.01 -0.32 0.70
CA MET A 66 -1.98 0.65 1.79
C MET A 66 -2.54 0.03 3.07
N TYR A 67 -1.96 -1.10 3.48
CA TYR A 67 -2.35 -1.79 4.72
C TYR A 67 -1.98 -0.94 5.92
N ASN A 68 -2.97 -0.32 6.55
CA ASN A 68 -2.72 0.59 7.65
C ASN A 68 -2.67 -0.15 8.99
N ASN A 69 -3.42 -1.25 9.18
CA ASN A 69 -3.39 -1.99 10.44
C ASN A 69 -2.09 -2.79 10.63
N CYS A 70 -1.86 -3.79 9.78
CA CYS A 70 -0.66 -4.63 9.83
C CYS A 70 0.59 -3.90 9.32
N GLY A 71 0.43 -2.72 8.71
CA GLY A 71 1.55 -1.89 8.28
C GLY A 71 2.40 -1.38 9.43
N GLY A 72 1.79 -1.05 10.57
CA GLY A 72 2.52 -0.59 11.75
C GLY A 72 3.54 -1.60 12.29
N PRO A 73 3.12 -2.84 12.66
CA PRO A 73 4.07 -3.85 13.13
C PRO A 73 5.09 -4.25 12.05
N ARG A 74 4.71 -4.24 10.77
CA ARG A 74 5.63 -4.52 9.65
C ARG A 74 6.68 -3.43 9.46
N LEU A 75 6.30 -2.16 9.58
CA LEU A 75 7.23 -1.04 9.55
C LEU A 75 8.22 -1.13 10.72
N ALA A 76 7.73 -1.40 11.94
CA ALA A 76 8.62 -1.57 13.09
C ALA A 76 9.61 -2.73 12.89
N GLN A 77 9.14 -3.84 12.33
CA GLN A 77 10.03 -4.96 12.00
C GLN A 77 11.05 -4.59 10.93
N TYR A 78 10.62 -3.90 9.86
CA TYR A 78 11.51 -3.39 8.83
C TYR A 78 12.61 -2.52 9.42
N VAL A 79 12.25 -1.51 10.23
CA VAL A 79 13.18 -0.60 10.89
C VAL A 79 14.19 -1.35 11.75
N ARG A 80 13.74 -2.31 12.58
CA ARG A 80 14.63 -3.12 13.41
C ARG A 80 15.61 -3.94 12.57
N ASN A 81 15.16 -4.51 11.45
CA ASN A 81 16.01 -5.32 10.57
C ASN A 81 17.08 -4.46 9.86
N VAL A 82 16.69 -3.32 9.29
CA VAL A 82 17.63 -2.44 8.59
C VAL A 82 18.58 -1.72 9.55
N HIS A 83 18.13 -1.45 10.77
CA HIS A 83 18.99 -0.98 11.86
C HIS A 83 20.10 -2.00 12.16
N THR A 84 19.81 -3.30 12.25
CA THR A 84 20.85 -4.32 12.50
C THR A 84 21.80 -4.58 11.31
N THR A 85 21.61 -3.90 10.18
CA THR A 85 22.37 -4.14 8.95
C THR A 85 22.89 -2.84 8.34
N LEU A 86 22.09 -2.13 7.56
CA LEU A 86 22.49 -0.95 6.78
C LEU A 86 22.70 0.31 7.64
N PHE A 87 21.99 0.40 8.76
CA PHE A 87 21.92 1.61 9.59
C PHE A 87 22.35 1.36 11.04
N ALA A 88 23.35 0.50 11.24
CA ALA A 88 23.81 0.08 12.58
C ALA A 88 24.41 1.21 13.43
N ASP A 89 24.87 2.30 12.80
CA ASP A 89 25.41 3.47 13.48
C ASP A 89 24.33 4.47 13.95
N LEU A 90 23.06 4.25 13.58
CA LEU A 90 21.92 5.08 14.01
C LEU A 90 21.17 4.40 15.16
N ALA A 91 20.57 5.19 16.05
CA ALA A 91 19.59 4.64 16.99
C ALA A 91 18.32 4.17 16.24
N PRO A 92 17.58 3.14 16.71
CA PRO A 92 16.39 2.65 16.02
C PRO A 92 15.32 3.71 15.75
N GLY A 93 15.16 4.69 16.65
CA GLY A 93 14.28 5.83 16.44
C GLY A 93 14.72 6.73 15.29
N GLN A 94 16.03 6.98 15.14
CA GLN A 94 16.56 7.76 14.03
C GLN A 94 16.37 7.06 12.68
N VAL A 95 16.46 5.72 12.65
CA VAL A 95 16.13 4.93 11.45
C VAL A 95 14.65 5.05 11.08
N LEU A 96 13.76 5.05 12.07
CA LEU A 96 12.33 5.28 11.85
C LEU A 96 12.08 6.69 11.32
N ASP A 97 12.67 7.72 11.93
CA ASP A 97 12.53 9.12 11.50
C ASP A 97 13.05 9.33 10.07
N PHE A 98 14.19 8.72 9.74
CA PHE A 98 14.70 8.69 8.37
C PHE A 98 13.71 8.03 7.41
N THR A 99 13.15 6.87 7.79
CA THR A 99 12.16 6.15 6.98
C THR A 99 10.93 7.02 6.75
N TYR A 100 10.41 7.69 7.78
CA TYR A 100 9.31 8.64 7.67
C TYR A 100 9.62 9.80 6.73
N GLY A 101 10.80 10.42 6.84
CA GLY A 101 11.22 11.51 5.98
C GLY A 101 11.29 11.11 4.50
N VAL A 102 11.94 9.97 4.20
CA VAL A 102 12.07 9.47 2.83
C VAL A 102 10.73 9.02 2.25
N GLN A 103 9.88 8.40 3.08
CA GLN A 103 8.57 7.93 2.63
C GLN A 103 7.47 9.00 2.65
N GLN A 104 7.77 10.21 3.15
CA GLN A 104 6.90 11.39 3.16
C GLN A 104 5.62 11.25 4.00
N TYR A 105 5.69 10.56 5.13
CA TYR A 105 4.63 10.51 6.13
C TYR A 105 5.23 10.41 7.54
N HIS A 106 4.44 10.71 8.58
CA HIS A 106 4.89 10.64 9.98
C HIS A 106 3.82 10.01 10.84
N GLU A 107 4.21 9.06 11.70
CA GLU A 107 3.32 8.22 12.49
C GLU A 107 3.92 7.99 13.89
N GLN A 108 3.38 7.04 14.64
CA GLN A 108 3.75 6.77 16.04
C GLN A 108 5.21 6.32 16.22
N SER A 109 5.75 6.47 17.44
CA SER A 109 7.09 6.00 17.79
C SER A 109 7.24 4.48 17.63
N LEU A 110 8.50 4.00 17.57
CA LEU A 110 8.83 2.60 17.29
C LEU A 110 8.23 1.58 18.29
N ASP A 111 7.98 2.00 19.53
CA ASP A 111 7.35 1.20 20.58
C ASP A 111 5.80 1.19 20.51
N ARG A 112 5.21 2.21 19.87
CA ARG A 112 3.76 2.42 19.75
C ARG A 112 3.20 1.94 18.42
N ILE A 113 3.93 2.16 17.32
CA ILE A 113 3.48 1.83 15.96
C ILE A 113 3.05 0.36 15.76
N PRO A 114 3.64 -0.66 16.41
CA PRO A 114 3.15 -2.03 16.27
C PRO A 114 1.74 -2.24 16.83
N LYS A 115 1.37 -1.48 17.87
CA LYS A 115 0.09 -1.59 18.59
C LYS A 115 -1.00 -0.72 17.96
N GLU A 116 -0.60 0.38 17.34
CA GLU A 116 -1.52 1.38 16.80
C GLU A 116 -1.78 1.23 15.30
N GLY A 117 -0.80 0.69 14.54
CA GLY A 117 -0.87 0.70 13.08
C GLY A 117 -0.51 2.07 12.49
N LEU A 118 -0.48 2.15 11.16
CA LEU A 118 -0.46 3.41 10.43
C LEU A 118 -1.87 4.02 10.46
N SER A 119 -1.95 5.34 10.49
CA SER A 119 -3.21 6.06 10.53
C SER A 119 -3.97 6.03 9.20
N ALA A 120 -5.20 6.56 9.20
CA ALA A 120 -5.92 6.83 7.97
C ALA A 120 -5.28 7.99 7.16
N ASP A 121 -4.54 8.92 7.79
CA ASP A 121 -3.83 9.99 7.09
C ASP A 121 -2.72 9.41 6.19
N TYR A 122 -2.03 8.35 6.63
CA TYR A 122 -1.13 7.59 5.77
C TYR A 122 -1.82 7.10 4.49
N VAL A 123 -3.02 6.51 4.59
CA VAL A 123 -3.79 6.05 3.42
C VAL A 123 -4.14 7.21 2.49
N LEU A 124 -4.55 8.35 3.04
CA LEU A 124 -4.86 9.55 2.27
C LEU A 124 -3.64 10.07 1.50
N ARG A 125 -2.49 10.22 2.18
CA ARG A 125 -1.24 10.70 1.57
C ARG A 125 -0.72 9.76 0.51
N GLU A 126 -0.69 8.47 0.81
CA GLU A 126 -0.19 7.46 -0.11
C GLU A 126 -1.10 7.32 -1.34
N THR A 127 -2.41 7.53 -1.17
CA THR A 127 -3.35 7.63 -2.30
C THR A 127 -3.05 8.84 -3.19
N LYS A 128 -2.87 10.03 -2.59
CA LYS A 128 -2.51 11.24 -3.35
C LYS A 128 -1.18 11.09 -4.08
N ARG A 129 -0.18 10.52 -3.41
CA ARG A 129 1.14 10.23 -4.00
C ARG A 129 1.01 9.29 -5.20
N ALA A 130 0.21 8.22 -5.05
CA ALA A 130 0.02 7.27 -6.14
C ALA A 130 -0.69 7.88 -7.35
N LEU A 131 -1.72 8.69 -7.14
CA LEU A 131 -2.41 9.40 -8.21
C LEU A 131 -1.51 10.41 -8.91
N ALA A 132 -0.66 11.12 -8.17
CA ALA A 132 0.30 12.06 -8.75
C ALA A 132 1.40 11.37 -9.57
N GLY A 133 1.68 10.09 -9.31
CA GLY A 133 2.73 9.33 -9.99
C GLY A 133 2.29 8.57 -11.24
N VAL A 134 0.99 8.42 -11.48
CA VAL A 134 0.47 7.70 -12.66
C VAL A 134 -0.05 8.64 -13.75
N ALA A 135 -0.09 8.15 -14.98
CA ALA A 135 -0.76 8.84 -16.07
C ALA A 135 -2.29 8.89 -15.85
N PRO A 136 -3.01 9.89 -16.40
CA PRO A 136 -4.43 10.12 -16.11
C PRO A 136 -5.38 8.96 -16.43
N HIS A 137 -5.01 8.04 -17.32
CA HIS A 137 -5.85 6.88 -17.68
C HIS A 137 -5.78 5.75 -16.65
N VAL A 138 -4.76 5.74 -15.77
CA VAL A 138 -4.53 4.65 -14.82
C VAL A 138 -5.31 4.90 -13.55
N LYS A 139 -6.14 3.93 -13.17
CA LYS A 139 -6.91 3.99 -11.93
C LYS A 139 -6.08 3.53 -10.74
N ILE A 140 -6.16 4.24 -9.62
CA ILE A 140 -5.57 3.80 -8.34
C ILE A 140 -6.63 3.15 -7.45
N TRP A 141 -6.32 1.94 -6.99
CA TRP A 141 -7.14 1.15 -6.07
C TRP A 141 -6.36 0.83 -4.79
N PRO A 142 -6.45 1.68 -3.74
CA PRO A 142 -5.84 1.38 -2.46
C PRO A 142 -6.29 0.02 -1.91
N GLY A 143 -5.31 -0.83 -1.60
CA GLY A 143 -5.53 -2.09 -0.92
C GLY A 143 -5.62 -1.86 0.58
N ILE A 144 -6.82 -1.98 1.15
CA ILE A 144 -7.06 -1.81 2.59
C ILE A 144 -7.02 -3.17 3.27
N ASP A 145 -6.27 -3.31 4.36
CA ASP A 145 -6.23 -4.56 5.11
C ASP A 145 -7.43 -4.70 6.04
N ILE A 146 -7.99 -5.90 6.04
CA ILE A 146 -9.04 -6.34 6.94
C ILE A 146 -8.63 -7.68 7.52
N ASP A 147 -8.46 -7.73 8.83
CA ASP A 147 -8.18 -8.93 9.62
C ASP A 147 -6.95 -9.72 9.14
N ILE A 148 -5.98 -9.04 8.52
CA ILE A 148 -4.69 -9.66 8.19
C ILE A 148 -4.00 -10.04 9.52
N PRO A 149 -3.50 -11.28 9.66
CA PRO A 149 -2.86 -11.72 10.88
C PRO A 149 -1.65 -10.85 11.27
N THR A 150 -1.62 -10.48 12.55
CA THR A 150 -0.53 -9.76 13.24
C THR A 150 -0.18 -10.49 14.54
N GLY A 151 0.95 -10.14 15.20
CA GLY A 151 1.35 -10.74 16.47
C GLY A 151 0.29 -10.58 17.56
N ALA A 152 0.33 -11.41 18.60
CA ALA A 152 -0.73 -11.45 19.63
C ALA A 152 -1.01 -10.07 20.26
N ASN A 153 0.05 -9.27 20.48
CA ASN A 153 -0.01 -7.95 21.12
C ASN A 153 0.03 -6.78 20.11
N ASP A 154 0.00 -7.07 18.82
CA ASP A 154 0.02 -6.05 17.76
C ASP A 154 -1.39 -5.58 17.40
N LYS A 155 -1.46 -4.47 16.68
CA LYS A 155 -2.69 -3.87 16.14
C LYS A 155 -3.58 -4.94 15.50
N LYS A 156 -4.84 -4.99 15.95
CA LYS A 156 -5.93 -5.75 15.34
C LYS A 156 -6.88 -4.80 14.63
N THR A 157 -7.37 -5.24 13.47
CA THR A 157 -8.39 -4.50 12.73
C THR A 157 -9.66 -4.35 13.57
N GLN A 158 -10.08 -3.10 13.74
CA GLN A 158 -11.38 -2.71 14.28
C GLN A 158 -12.25 -2.11 13.18
N PRO A 159 -13.58 -2.09 13.36
CA PRO A 159 -14.49 -1.52 12.37
C PRO A 159 -14.16 -0.06 12.02
N ASP A 160 -13.79 0.75 13.02
CA ASP A 160 -13.48 2.16 12.79
C ASP A 160 -12.22 2.35 11.92
N ASP A 161 -11.17 1.54 12.13
CA ASP A 161 -9.96 1.59 11.31
C ASP A 161 -10.28 1.43 9.82
N VAL A 162 -11.15 0.45 9.50
CA VAL A 162 -11.56 0.16 8.12
C VAL A 162 -12.41 1.30 7.56
N TYR A 163 -13.36 1.81 8.34
CA TYR A 163 -14.20 2.92 7.93
C TYR A 163 -13.37 4.17 7.60
N GLN A 164 -12.43 4.54 8.48
CA GLN A 164 -11.57 5.71 8.29
C GLN A 164 -10.61 5.52 7.13
N ALA A 165 -9.97 4.34 7.00
CA ALA A 165 -9.06 4.05 5.89
C ALA A 165 -9.76 4.11 4.53
N VAL A 166 -10.98 3.57 4.43
CA VAL A 166 -11.79 3.66 3.20
C VAL A 166 -12.15 5.12 2.89
N LYS A 167 -12.62 5.90 3.87
CA LYS A 167 -12.90 7.33 3.65
C LYS A 167 -11.67 8.12 3.22
N ALA A 168 -10.53 7.89 3.89
CA ALA A 168 -9.26 8.52 3.57
C ALA A 168 -8.78 8.21 2.15
N ALA A 169 -8.92 6.96 1.68
CA ALA A 169 -8.63 6.60 0.30
C ALA A 169 -9.47 7.42 -0.70
N PHE A 170 -10.78 7.51 -0.50
CA PHE A 170 -11.64 8.31 -1.39
C PHE A 170 -11.38 9.81 -1.28
N GLN A 171 -11.13 10.35 -0.09
CA GLN A 171 -10.69 11.73 0.11
C GLN A 171 -9.34 12.03 -0.57
N GLY A 172 -8.48 11.03 -0.70
CA GLY A 172 -7.25 11.10 -1.47
C GLY A 172 -7.45 11.09 -2.99
N GLY A 173 -8.66 10.82 -3.48
CA GLY A 173 -8.99 10.76 -4.91
C GLY A 173 -8.99 9.34 -5.50
N ALA A 174 -8.99 8.29 -4.68
CA ALA A 174 -9.00 6.91 -5.17
C ALA A 174 -10.21 6.64 -6.10
N HIS A 175 -10.00 5.84 -7.13
CA HIS A 175 -11.05 5.43 -8.07
C HIS A 175 -11.93 4.30 -7.51
N GLY A 176 -11.47 3.65 -6.45
CA GLY A 176 -12.10 2.55 -5.75
C GLY A 176 -11.16 2.02 -4.68
N VAL A 177 -11.59 1.01 -3.92
CA VAL A 177 -10.75 0.34 -2.90
C VAL A 177 -10.83 -1.17 -3.07
N LEU A 178 -9.77 -1.88 -2.70
CA LEU A 178 -9.72 -3.35 -2.71
C LEU A 178 -9.46 -3.88 -1.30
N LEU A 179 -10.49 -4.44 -0.69
CA LEU A 179 -10.39 -5.04 0.65
C LEU A 179 -9.56 -6.33 0.58
N SER A 180 -8.56 -6.44 1.44
CA SER A 180 -7.55 -7.51 1.43
C SER A 180 -7.44 -8.17 2.81
N ARG A 181 -7.05 -9.44 2.96
CA ARG A 181 -6.48 -10.33 1.93
C ARG A 181 -7.42 -11.40 1.37
N LYS A 182 -8.33 -11.95 2.18
CA LYS A 182 -9.25 -13.03 1.77
C LYS A 182 -10.60 -12.84 2.44
N TYR A 183 -11.66 -12.79 1.66
CA TYR A 183 -13.02 -12.52 2.15
C TYR A 183 -13.45 -13.43 3.31
N SER A 184 -13.16 -14.74 3.21
CA SER A 184 -13.54 -15.72 4.24
C SER A 184 -12.87 -15.53 5.59
N GLU A 185 -11.80 -14.73 5.66
CA GLU A 185 -11.05 -14.44 6.89
C GLU A 185 -11.45 -13.10 7.50
N MET A 186 -12.27 -12.30 6.80
CA MET A 186 -12.69 -10.98 7.24
C MET A 186 -13.90 -11.07 8.18
N LYS A 187 -13.80 -10.42 9.34
CA LYS A 187 -14.92 -10.30 10.26
C LYS A 187 -16.01 -9.45 9.64
N LEU A 188 -17.26 -9.90 9.72
CA LEU A 188 -18.41 -9.20 9.14
C LEU A 188 -18.57 -7.77 9.67
N ALA A 189 -18.19 -7.50 10.92
CA ALA A 189 -18.22 -6.15 11.48
C ALA A 189 -17.29 -5.18 10.73
N ASN A 190 -16.09 -5.63 10.38
CA ASN A 190 -15.10 -4.83 9.64
C ASN A 190 -15.55 -4.60 8.19
N LEU A 191 -16.11 -5.63 7.54
CA LEU A 191 -16.71 -5.51 6.21
C LEU A 191 -17.89 -4.53 6.17
N ARG A 192 -18.78 -4.57 7.18
CA ARG A 192 -19.89 -3.63 7.30
C ARG A 192 -19.42 -2.19 7.41
N ALA A 193 -18.28 -1.96 8.08
CA ALA A 193 -17.70 -0.63 8.22
C ALA A 193 -17.16 -0.08 6.88
N ALA A 194 -16.49 -0.91 6.07
CA ALA A 194 -16.13 -0.55 4.70
C ALA A 194 -17.37 -0.19 3.86
N GLY A 195 -18.42 -1.02 3.95
CA GLY A 195 -19.69 -0.74 3.26
C GLY A 195 -20.38 0.54 3.74
N ARG A 196 -20.28 0.86 5.04
CA ARG A 196 -20.79 2.12 5.60
C ARG A 196 -20.07 3.32 4.99
N ALA A 197 -18.73 3.31 4.96
CA ALA A 197 -17.94 4.38 4.36
C ALA A 197 -18.33 4.63 2.89
N ILE A 198 -18.48 3.56 2.09
CA ILE A 198 -18.88 3.68 0.67
C ILE A 198 -20.28 4.27 0.51
N ARG A 199 -21.26 3.89 1.35
CA ARG A 199 -22.62 4.43 1.26
C ARG A 199 -22.68 5.92 1.55
N GLU A 200 -21.96 6.38 2.56
CA GLU A 200 -21.92 7.81 2.92
C GLU A 200 -21.26 8.68 1.84
N LEU A 201 -20.28 8.14 1.11
CA LEU A 201 -19.66 8.82 -0.03
C LEU A 201 -20.61 8.98 -1.22
N LYS A 202 -21.55 8.05 -1.43
CA LYS A 202 -22.56 8.15 -2.49
C LYS A 202 -23.65 9.17 -2.20
N THR A 203 -23.81 9.55 -0.94
CA THR A 203 -24.78 10.56 -0.50
C THR A 203 -24.20 11.96 -0.40
N SER A 204 -22.91 12.13 -0.70
CA SER A 204 -22.17 13.40 -0.70
C SER A 204 -21.99 13.90 -2.14
#